data_AF-A0A928WLU5-F1
#
_entry.id   AF-A0A928WLU5-F1
#
_cell.length_a   1.000
_cell.length_b   1.000
_cell.length_c   1.000
_cell.angle_alpha   90.00
_cell.angle_beta   90.00
_cell.angle_gamma   90.00
#
_symmetry.space_group_name_H-M   'P 1'
#
loop_
_entity.id
_entity.type
_entity.pdbx_description
1 polymer ?
#
loop_
_entity_poly.entity_id
_entity_poly.type
_entity_poly.pdbx_seq_one_letter_code
_entity_poly.pdbx_strand_id
1 'polypeptide(L)'
;MSESEIAQEFLAIVTDYLNGCAGTIFDDGSVCKTITVLSHEIKDEDENSQILLIEAEMFCYKQGEMTKDWIQYEFVVERDIAGVPKITAWDVIETESRPIDPQT
;
A
#
# COMPACT_ATOMS: atom_id res chain seq x y z
N MET A 1 6.87 -11.77 19.51
CA MET A 1 8.25 -11.47 19.02
C MET A 1 8.26 -9.99 18.69
N SER A 2 9.31 -9.25 19.05
CA SER A 2 9.41 -7.84 18.66
C SER A 2 9.87 -7.81 17.20
N GLU A 3 9.09 -7.22 16.30
CA GLU A 3 9.62 -6.83 14.99
C GLU A 3 10.77 -5.84 15.19
N SER A 4 11.73 -5.84 14.25
CA SER A 4 12.84 -4.89 14.23
C SER A 4 12.33 -3.45 14.17
N GLU A 5 13.00 -2.51 14.82
CA GLU A 5 12.67 -1.07 14.74
C GLU A 5 12.73 -0.58 13.28
N ILE A 6 13.62 -1.15 12.46
CA ILE A 6 13.74 -0.87 11.02
C ILE A 6 12.47 -1.29 10.27
N ALA A 7 11.95 -2.47 10.57
CA ALA A 7 10.74 -2.99 9.93
C ALA A 7 9.52 -2.10 10.19
N GLN A 8 9.40 -1.59 11.42
CA GLN A 8 8.32 -0.66 11.79
C GLN A 8 8.47 0.70 11.11
N GLU A 9 9.69 1.23 11.00
CA GLU A 9 9.97 2.48 10.29
C GLU A 9 9.62 2.38 8.79
N PHE A 10 10.01 1.29 8.13
CA PHE A 10 9.78 1.11 6.70
C PHE A 10 8.30 0.86 6.42
N LEU A 11 7.62 0.08 7.25
CA LEU A 11 6.17 -0.13 7.18
C LEU A 11 5.39 1.19 7.36
N ALA A 12 5.84 2.07 8.26
CA ALA A 12 5.21 3.37 8.46
C ALA A 12 5.28 4.23 7.19
N ILE A 13 6.43 4.27 6.52
CA ILE A 13 6.61 5.02 5.25
C ILE A 13 5.67 4.48 4.15
N VAL A 14 5.55 3.16 4.01
CA VAL A 14 4.64 2.55 3.01
C VAL A 14 3.18 2.83 3.34
N THR A 15 2.81 2.75 4.62
CA THR A 15 1.45 3.06 5.07
C THR A 15 1.10 4.52 4.82
N ASP A 16 2.01 5.44 5.12
CA ASP A 16 1.83 6.87 4.87
C ASP A 16 1.73 7.19 3.37
N TYR A 17 2.53 6.53 2.53
CA TYR A 17 2.44 6.66 1.08
C TYR A 17 1.07 6.21 0.55
N LEU A 18 0.60 5.02 0.96
CA LEU A 18 -0.71 4.49 0.59
C LEU A 18 -1.84 5.40 1.07
N ASN A 19 -1.78 5.88 2.31
CA ASN A 19 -2.77 6.83 2.83
C ASN A 19 -2.75 8.16 2.06
N GLY A 20 -1.57 8.63 1.63
CA GLY A 20 -1.42 9.81 0.79
C GLY A 20 -2.03 9.66 -0.60
N CYS A 21 -2.21 8.43 -1.09
CA CYS A 21 -2.90 8.15 -2.34
C CYS A 21 -4.43 8.27 -2.22
N ALA A 22 -4.98 8.29 -0.99
CA ALA A 22 -6.42 8.49 -0.80
C ALA A 22 -6.85 9.88 -1.30
N GLY A 23 -7.90 9.92 -2.12
CA GLY A 23 -8.39 11.13 -2.79
C GLY A 23 -7.64 11.47 -4.08
N THR A 24 -6.63 10.69 -4.48
CA THR A 24 -5.96 10.84 -5.78
C THR A 24 -6.76 10.16 -6.89
N ILE A 25 -6.72 10.75 -8.09
CA ILE A 25 -7.28 10.14 -9.31
C ILE A 25 -6.19 9.23 -9.89
N PHE A 26 -6.46 7.93 -9.97
CA PHE A 26 -5.57 6.94 -10.59
C PHE A 26 -5.70 6.96 -12.11
N ASP A 27 -4.75 6.33 -12.81
CA ASP A 27 -4.68 6.31 -14.29
C ASP A 27 -5.90 5.64 -14.94
N ASP A 28 -6.58 4.74 -14.23
CA ASP A 28 -7.84 4.12 -14.66
C ASP A 28 -9.08 5.02 -14.45
N GLY A 29 -8.87 6.24 -13.97
CA GLY A 29 -9.92 7.22 -13.64
C GLY A 29 -10.62 6.94 -12.31
N SER A 30 -10.15 5.97 -11.52
CA SER A 30 -10.70 5.67 -10.21
C SER A 30 -10.26 6.70 -9.17
N VAL A 31 -11.11 6.92 -8.15
CA VAL A 31 -10.77 7.75 -6.99
C VAL A 31 -11.02 6.95 -5.74
N CYS A 32 -9.96 6.62 -5.01
CA CYS A 32 -10.07 5.85 -3.77
C CYS A 32 -10.26 6.78 -2.57
N LYS A 33 -11.39 6.65 -1.86
CA LYS A 33 -11.70 7.45 -0.67
C LYS A 33 -10.88 7.03 0.53
N THR A 34 -10.72 5.73 0.69
CA THR A 34 -10.05 5.13 1.85
C THR A 34 -9.17 4.01 1.34
N ILE A 35 -7.97 3.93 1.90
CA ILE A 35 -7.00 2.86 1.69
C ILE A 35 -6.62 2.38 3.08
N THR A 36 -6.80 1.10 3.35
CA THR A 36 -6.54 0.49 4.65
C THR A 36 -5.54 -0.64 4.47
N VAL A 37 -4.37 -0.55 5.11
CA VAL A 37 -3.43 -1.68 5.18
C VAL A 37 -4.03 -2.75 6.09
N LEU A 38 -4.22 -3.95 5.55
CA LEU A 38 -4.78 -5.10 6.27
C LEU A 38 -3.69 -5.95 6.91
N SER A 39 -2.63 -6.19 6.15
CA SER A 39 -1.50 -7.03 6.56
C SER A 39 -0.23 -6.61 5.82
N HIS A 40 0.90 -7.04 6.36
CA HIS A 40 2.22 -6.88 5.76
C HIS A 40 3.06 -8.13 5.96
N GLU A 41 3.97 -8.39 5.03
CA GLU A 41 4.98 -9.43 5.11
C GLU A 41 6.32 -8.88 4.61
N ILE A 42 7.40 -9.16 5.34
CA ILE A 42 8.77 -8.83 4.92
C ILE A 42 9.28 -9.99 4.05
N LYS A 43 9.53 -9.72 2.76
CA LYS A 43 10.06 -10.72 1.82
C LYS A 43 11.56 -10.83 1.86
N ASP A 44 12.23 -9.69 2.04
CA ASP A 44 13.68 -9.59 2.17
C ASP A 44 14.02 -8.40 3.07
N GLU A 45 15.08 -8.54 3.87
CA GLU A 45 15.57 -7.48 4.74
C GLU A 45 17.10 -7.44 4.75
N ASP A 46 17.64 -6.22 4.62
CA ASP A 46 19.01 -5.90 4.94
C ASP A 46 19.07 -4.62 5.79
N GLU A 47 20.28 -4.14 6.14
CA GLU A 47 20.46 -2.97 7.00
C GLU A 47 19.92 -1.65 6.39
N ASN A 48 19.77 -1.58 5.06
CA ASN A 48 19.43 -0.37 4.33
C ASN A 48 18.24 -0.54 3.37
N SER A 49 17.73 -1.74 3.17
CA SER A 49 16.68 -2.08 2.22
C SER A 49 15.73 -3.12 2.79
N GLN A 50 14.46 -3.00 2.42
CA GLN A 50 13.45 -3.99 2.75
C GLN A 50 12.45 -4.11 1.61
N ILE A 51 12.07 -5.35 1.31
CA ILE A 51 10.96 -5.65 0.41
C ILE A 51 9.73 -6.00 1.27
N LEU A 52 8.69 -5.19 1.12
CA LEU A 52 7.43 -5.30 1.86
C LEU A 52 6.31 -5.73 0.92
N LEU A 53 5.72 -6.89 1.19
CA LEU A 53 4.44 -7.28 0.59
C LEU A 53 3.31 -6.71 1.47
N ILE A 54 2.46 -5.87 0.89
CA ILE A 54 1.37 -5.18 1.59
C ILE A 54 0.04 -5.60 1.00
N GLU A 55 -0.87 -6.06 1.85
CA GLU A 55 -2.27 -6.25 1.49
C GLU A 55 -3.07 -5.03 1.92
N ALA A 56 -3.74 -4.39 0.97
CA ALA A 56 -4.55 -3.22 1.20
C ALA A 56 -6.00 -3.43 0.74
N GLU A 57 -6.92 -2.85 1.49
CA GLU A 57 -8.31 -2.73 1.14
C GLU A 57 -8.61 -1.28 0.73
N MET A 58 -9.13 -1.10 -0.46
CA MET A 58 -9.38 0.21 -1.06
C MET A 58 -10.87 0.36 -1.39
N PHE A 59 -11.42 1.50 -1.02
CA PHE A 59 -12.79 1.88 -1.36
C PHE A 59 -12.74 2.92 -2.47
N CYS A 60 -12.95 2.48 -3.70
CA CYS A 60 -12.75 3.29 -4.89
C CYS A 60 -14.06 3.58 -5.61
N TYR A 61 -14.14 4.76 -6.21
CA TYR A 61 -15.23 5.12 -7.10
C TYR A 61 -14.77 4.92 -8.54
N LYS A 62 -15.41 4.00 -9.27
CA LYS A 62 -15.09 3.62 -10.64
C LYS A 62 -16.36 3.71 -11.49
N GLN A 63 -16.32 4.53 -12.55
CA GLN A 63 -17.39 4.64 -13.55
C GLN A 63 -18.81 4.86 -13.01
N GLY A 64 -18.96 5.53 -11.87
CA GLY A 64 -20.27 5.77 -11.25
C GLY A 64 -20.64 4.81 -10.12
N GLU A 65 -19.85 3.76 -9.92
CA GLU A 65 -20.07 2.71 -8.93
C GLU A 65 -18.99 2.74 -7.84
N MET A 66 -19.37 2.33 -6.63
CA MET A 66 -18.42 2.16 -5.53
C MET A 66 -17.94 0.71 -5.50
N THR A 67 -16.63 0.53 -5.57
CA THR A 67 -15.98 -0.77 -5.51
C THR A 67 -15.18 -0.90 -4.21
N LYS A 68 -15.16 -2.11 -3.68
CA LYS A 68 -14.27 -2.56 -2.64
C LYS A 68 -13.20 -3.41 -3.31
N ASP A 69 -12.01 -2.87 -3.42
CA ASP A 69 -10.88 -3.49 -4.08
C ASP A 69 -9.90 -4.00 -3.01
N TRP A 70 -9.54 -5.28 -3.08
CA TRP A 70 -8.40 -5.82 -2.34
C TRP A 70 -7.21 -5.84 -3.29
N ILE A 71 -6.09 -5.28 -2.87
CA ILE A 71 -4.89 -5.16 -3.70
C ILE A 71 -3.68 -5.60 -2.89
N GLN A 72 -2.84 -6.43 -3.49
CA GLN A 72 -1.54 -6.78 -2.94
C GLN A 72 -0.44 -6.03 -3.70
N TYR A 73 0.38 -5.31 -2.97
CA TYR A 73 1.51 -4.55 -3.48
C TYR A 73 2.82 -5.15 -3.01
N GLU A 74 3.86 -5.03 -3.82
CA GLU A 74 5.24 -5.20 -3.38
C GLU A 74 5.92 -3.82 -3.38
N PHE A 75 6.50 -3.44 -2.25
CA PHE A 75 7.23 -2.18 -2.07
C PHE A 75 8.70 -2.47 -1.81
N VAL A 76 9.57 -1.73 -2.49
CA VAL A 76 10.99 -1.65 -2.16
C VAL A 76 11.23 -0.34 -1.44
N VAL A 77 11.68 -0.43 -0.20
CA VAL A 77 12.02 0.73 0.64
C VAL A 77 13.50 0.68 0.94
N GLU A 78 14.19 1.79 0.70
CA GLU A 78 15.64 1.90 0.88
C GLU A 78 15.98 3.17 1.68
N ARG A 79 17.06 3.14 2.46
CA ARG A 79 17.65 4.35 3.05
C ARG A 79 18.46 5.10 1.99
N ASP A 80 18.22 6.39 1.87
CA ASP A 80 19.09 7.25 1.07
C ASP A 80 20.44 7.51 1.74
N ILE A 81 21.31 8.27 1.07
CA ILE A 81 22.64 8.62 1.60
C ILE A 81 22.63 9.40 2.92
N ALA A 82 21.48 9.98 3.32
CA ALA A 82 21.28 10.65 4.59
C ALA A 82 20.66 9.73 5.66
N GLY A 83 20.45 8.44 5.34
CA GLY A 83 19.85 7.45 6.21
C GLY A 83 18.32 7.52 6.25
N VAL A 84 17.68 8.32 5.39
CA VAL A 84 16.22 8.52 5.39
C VAL A 84 15.55 7.44 4.56
N PRO A 85 14.60 6.66 5.11
CA PRO A 85 13.88 5.64 4.37
C PRO A 85 12.97 6.25 3.29
N LYS A 86 12.97 5.68 2.10
CA LYS A 86 12.18 6.11 0.95
C LYS A 86 11.71 4.91 0.14
N ILE A 87 10.50 4.99 -0.38
CA ILE A 87 10.03 4.04 -1.40
C ILE A 87 10.77 4.34 -2.69
N THR A 88 11.52 3.36 -3.20
CA THR A 88 12.30 3.49 -4.45
C THR A 88 11.65 2.75 -5.61
N ALA A 89 10.86 1.72 -5.31
CA ALA A 89 10.01 1.04 -6.28
C ALA A 89 8.74 0.49 -5.61
N TRP A 90 7.69 0.29 -6.40
CA TRP A 90 6.51 -0.46 -6.00
C TRP A 90 5.86 -1.09 -7.23
N ASP A 91 5.18 -2.21 -7.04
CA ASP A 91 4.40 -2.88 -8.08
C ASP A 91 3.10 -3.48 -7.52
N VAL A 92 2.12 -3.69 -8.39
CA VAL A 92 0.86 -4.39 -8.06
C VAL A 92 1.02 -5.86 -8.40
N ILE A 93 0.93 -6.72 -7.40
CA ILE A 93 1.06 -8.16 -7.56
C ILE A 93 -0.28 -8.79 -7.95
N GLU A 94 -1.34 -8.43 -7.22
CA GLU A 94 -2.67 -8.99 -7.41
C GLU A 94 -3.75 -7.94 -7.09
N THR A 95 -4.90 -8.06 -7.74
CA THR A 95 -6.06 -7.22 -7.50
C THR A 95 -7.34 -8.05 -7.59
N GLU A 96 -8.19 -7.93 -6.57
CA GLU A 96 -9.54 -8.50 -6.56
C GLU A 96 -10.56 -7.38 -6.30
N SER A 97 -11.46 -7.15 -7.25
CA SER A 97 -12.49 -6.11 -7.15
C SER A 97 -13.86 -6.70 -6.87
N ARG A 98 -14.55 -6.14 -5.88
CA ARG A 98 -15.94 -6.49 -5.57
C ARG A 98 -16.83 -5.23 -5.60
N PRO A 99 -17.96 -5.24 -6.31
CA PRO A 99 -18.92 -4.15 -6.20
C PRO A 99 -19.48 -4.07 -4.77
N ILE A 100 -19.65 -2.87 -4.24
CA ILE A 100 -20.35 -2.66 -2.97
C ILE A 100 -21.83 -2.53 -3.30
N ASP A 101 -22.65 -3.41 -2.73
CA ASP A 101 -24.10 -3.28 -2.82
C ASP A 101 -24.52 -2.01 -2.05
N PRO A 102 -25.12 -1.00 -2.70
CA PRO A 102 -25.56 0.22 -2.03
C PRO A 102 -26.69 0.00 -1.01
N GLN A 103 -27.22 -1.22 -0.86
CA GLN A 103 -28.30 -1.56 0.08
C GLN A 103 -27.83 -2.16 1.43
N THR A 104 -26.54 -2.37 1.64
CA THR A 104 -25.93 -2.79 2.93
C THR A 104 -25.15 -1.67 3.58
#